data_AF-A0A259A0L0-F1
#
_entry.id   AF-A0A259A0L0-F1
#
_cell.length_a   1.000
_cell.length_b   1.000
_cell.length_c   1.000
_cell.angle_alpha   90.00
_cell.angle_beta   90.00
_cell.angle_gamma   90.00
#
_symmetry.space_group_name_H-M   'P 1'
#
loop_
_entity.id
_entity.type
_entity.pdbx_description
1 polymer ?
#
loop_
_entity_poly.entity_id
_entity_poly.type
_entity_poly.pdbx_seq_one_letter_code
_entity_poly.pdbx_strand_id
1 'polypeptide(L)' 'MKQIYNFSAGPALLPKEVLQRAQAEMLDWHGSGMSVMEMSHRGKEFTSILEKTEADFRTLL' A
#
# COMPACT_ATOMS: atom_id res chain seq x y z
N MET A 1 8.51 -22.47 8.52
CA MET A 1 9.19 -21.25 8.02
C MET A 1 10.12 -20.73 9.10
N LYS A 2 11.32 -20.25 8.74
CA LYS A 2 12.25 -19.64 9.71
C LYS A 2 11.74 -18.24 10.10
N GLN A 3 11.61 -17.97 11.39
CA GLN A 3 11.29 -16.64 11.87
C GLN A 3 12.49 -15.72 11.64
N ILE A 4 12.29 -14.64 10.88
CA ILE A 4 13.32 -13.62 10.64
C ILE A 4 12.98 -12.41 11.51
N TYR A 5 13.96 -11.97 12.28
CA TYR A 5 13.87 -10.72 13.04
C TYR A 5 14.65 -9.65 12.30
N ASN A 6 13.96 -8.59 11.89
CA ASN A 6 14.55 -7.45 11.20
C ASN A 6 14.55 -6.24 12.15
N PHE A 7 15.75 -5.83 12.57
CA PHE A 7 15.99 -4.70 13.48
C PHE A 7 16.60 -3.50 12.75
N SER A 8 16.41 -3.39 11.43
CA SER A 8 16.93 -2.26 10.65
C SER A 8 16.41 -0.91 11.16
N ALA A 9 17.30 0.08 11.21
CA ALA A 9 16.98 1.44 11.64
C ALA A 9 16.22 2.27 10.58
N GLY A 10 16.25 1.85 9.30
CA GLY A 10 15.63 2.55 8.18
C GLY A 10 16.37 2.29 6.84
N PRO A 11 15.68 1.88 5.76
CA PRO A 11 14.30 1.36 5.71
C PRO A 11 14.10 0.19 6.69
N ALA A 12 12.88 0.07 7.25
CA ALA A 12 12.57 -0.84 8.34
C ALA A 12 11.47 -1.86 7.96
N LEU A 13 11.11 -2.72 8.90
CA LEU A 13 10.07 -3.73 8.72
C LEU A 13 8.69 -3.08 8.54
N LEU A 14 7.95 -3.54 7.54
CA LEU A 14 6.52 -3.25 7.36
C LEU A 14 5.66 -4.36 7.98
N PRO A 15 4.44 -4.05 8.45
CA PRO A 15 3.48 -5.08 8.87
C PRO A 15 3.24 -6.12 7.77
N LYS A 16 3.23 -7.40 8.14
CA LYS A 16 3.13 -8.51 7.16
C LYS A 16 1.83 -8.45 6.36
N GLU A 17 0.73 -8.07 7.00
CA GLU A 17 -0.58 -7.90 6.37
C GLU A 17 -0.58 -6.85 5.25
N VAL A 18 0.17 -5.75 5.42
CA VAL A 18 0.33 -4.70 4.38
C VAL A 18 1.08 -5.27 3.18
N LEU A 19 2.18 -6.00 3.41
CA LEU A 19 2.95 -6.64 2.34
C LEU A 19 2.12 -7.69 1.60
N GLN A 20 1.32 -8.50 2.32
CA GLN A 20 0.45 -9.50 1.71
C GLN A 20 -0.65 -8.87 0.86
N ARG A 21 -1.25 -7.77 1.33
CA ARG A 21 -2.24 -7.03 0.54
C ARG A 21 -1.61 -6.43 -0.73
N ALA A 22 -0.48 -5.76 -0.60
CA ALA A 22 0.24 -5.19 -1.75
C ALA A 22 0.63 -6.27 -2.77
N GLN A 23 1.03 -7.46 -2.31
CA GLN A 23 1.28 -8.60 -3.18
C GLN A 23 0.01 -9.06 -3.91
N ALA A 24 -1.10 -9.21 -3.19
CA ALA A 24 -2.36 -9.72 -3.76
C ALA A 24 -2.95 -8.79 -4.82
N GLU A 25 -2.77 -7.47 -4.66
CA GLU A 25 -3.31 -6.43 -5.54
C GLU A 25 -2.28 -5.92 -6.57
N MET A 26 -1.07 -6.50 -6.62
CA MET A 26 0.06 -5.96 -7.38
C MET A 26 -0.22 -5.77 -8.88
N LEU A 27 -0.97 -6.70 -9.47
CA LEU A 27 -1.25 -6.73 -10.91
C LEU A 27 -2.63 -6.20 -11.27
N ASP A 28 -3.55 -6.18 -10.31
CA ASP A 28 -4.90 -5.66 -10.49
C ASP A 28 -5.37 -5.04 -9.19
N TRP A 29 -5.28 -3.71 -9.12
CA TRP A 29 -5.79 -2.98 -7.98
C TRP A 29 -7.31 -2.90 -8.08
N HIS A 30 -8.00 -3.59 -7.17
CA HIS A 30 -9.45 -3.49 -6.98
C HIS A 30 -10.29 -3.75 -8.24
N GLY A 31 -9.83 -4.58 -9.18
CA GLY A 31 -10.55 -4.90 -10.41
C GLY A 31 -10.45 -3.83 -11.50
N SER A 32 -9.49 -2.91 -11.38
CA SER A 32 -9.20 -1.88 -12.40
C SER A 32 -8.53 -2.45 -13.65
N GLY A 33 -8.02 -3.69 -13.58
CA GLY A 33 -7.27 -4.34 -14.65
C GLY A 33 -5.85 -3.81 -14.81
N MET A 34 -5.34 -3.04 -13.84
CA MET A 34 -3.99 -2.50 -13.84
C MET A 34 -3.39 -2.40 -12.43
N SER A 35 -2.07 -2.35 -12.35
CA SER A 35 -1.36 -2.08 -11.10
C SER A 35 -1.59 -0.64 -10.63
N VAL A 36 -1.57 -0.41 -9.32
CA VAL A 36 -1.52 0.96 -8.77
C VAL A 36 -0.33 1.76 -9.32
N MET A 37 0.77 1.09 -9.68
CA MET A 37 1.96 1.73 -10.26
C MET A 37 1.77 2.19 -11.71
N GLU A 38 0.73 1.73 -12.39
CA GLU A 38 0.41 2.06 -13.78
C GLU A 38 -0.71 3.12 -13.87
N MET A 39 -1.34 3.46 -12.74
CA MET A 39 -2.44 4.43 -12.69
C MET A 39 -1.95 5.86 -12.90
N SER A 40 -2.78 6.65 -13.59
CA SER A 40 -2.60 8.10 -13.60
C SER A 40 -2.76 8.66 -12.19
N HIS A 41 -1.80 9.47 -11.74
CA HIS A 41 -1.89 10.18 -10.45
C HIS A 41 -3.07 11.17 -10.38
N ARG A 42 -3.69 11.49 -11.53
CA ARG A 42 -4.90 12.32 -11.62
C ARG A 42 -6.16 11.50 -11.89
N GLY A 43 -6.03 10.19 -12.00
CA GLY A 43 -7.13 9.25 -12.14
C GLY A 43 -7.96 9.19 -10.86
N LYS A 44 -9.22 8.78 -10.98
CA LYS A 44 -10.15 8.71 -9.84
C LYS A 44 -9.69 7.69 -8.82
N GLU A 45 -9.18 6.56 -9.29
CA GLU A 45 -8.63 5.46 -8.52
C GLU A 45 -7.48 5.94 -7.63
N PHE A 46 -6.44 6.52 -8.21
CA PHE A 46 -5.30 7.02 -7.45
C PHE A 46 -5.66 8.20 -6.53
N THR A 47 -6.52 9.11 -7.00
CA THR A 47 -7.02 10.21 -6.16
C THR A 47 -7.72 9.69 -4.91
N SER A 48 -8.53 8.63 -5.02
CA SER A 48 -9.19 8.02 -3.86
C SER A 48 -8.21 7.44 -2.83
N ILE A 49 -7.06 6.92 -3.28
CA ILE A 49 -5.98 6.44 -2.40
C ILE A 49 -5.39 7.62 -1.62
N LEU A 50 -5.11 8.73 -2.29
CA LEU A 50 -4.56 9.94 -1.66
C LEU A 50 -5.52 10.52 -0.62
N GLU A 51 -6.78 10.71 -0.99
CA GLU A 51 -7.82 11.25 -0.09
C GLU A 51 -7.99 10.39 1.15
N LYS A 52 -8.05 9.05 0.96
CA LYS A 52 -8.13 8.12 2.08
C LYS A 52 -6.89 8.18 2.98
N THR A 53 -5.70 8.22 2.38
CA THR A 53 -4.42 8.27 3.12
C THR A 53 -4.35 9.53 3.99
N GLU A 54 -4.74 10.68 3.45
CA GLU A 54 -4.79 11.93 4.22
C GLU A 54 -5.80 11.84 5.36
N ALA A 55 -7.03 11.37 5.09
CA ALA A 55 -8.08 11.26 6.10
C ALA A 55 -7.71 10.30 7.23
N ASP A 56 -7.13 9.14 6.91
CA ASP A 56 -6.66 8.15 7.88
C ASP A 56 -5.56 8.77 8.76
N PHE A 57 -4.58 9.47 8.16
CA PHE A 57 -3.49 10.08 8.91
C PHE A 57 -3.99 11.17 9.87
N ARG A 58 -4.91 12.02 9.42
CA ARG A 58 -5.58 13.05 10.26
C ARG A 58 -6.44 12.47 11.37
N THR A 59 -6.90 11.23 11.22
CA THR A 59 -7.70 10.56 12.25
C THR A 59 -6.81 9.96 13.34
N LEU A 60 -5.59 9.55 12.98
CA LEU A 60 -4.65 8.90 13.90
C LEU A 60 -3.87 9.89 14.78
N LEU A 61 -3.67 11.13 14.33
CA LEU A 61 -2.86 12.17 14.98
C LEU A 61 -3.69 13.43 15.29
#